data_AF-A0A3L7UX29-F1
#
_entry.id   AF-A0A3L7UX29-F1
#
_cell.length_a   1.000
_cell.length_b   1.000
_cell.length_c   1.000
_cell.angle_alpha   90.00
_cell.angle_beta   90.00
_cell.angle_gamma   90.00
#
_symmetry.space_group_name_H-M   'P 1'
#
loop_
_entity.id
_entity.type
_entity.pdbx_description
1 polymer ?
#
loop_
_entity_poly.entity_id
_entity_poly.type
_entity_poly.pdbx_seq_one_letter_code
_entity_poly.pdbx_strand_id
1 'polypeptide(L)'
;MEDRLRLLRISACEDWQQAQGDSCEANEERNLTMATKTQFRLKGKSRDSYMELVLNFPLASIKSDEHLAEAQRVMDGLLARGTLDEGEETYLDALSDLAGSYEDEHHAIELASDADMLRHLMEAKGVSQMQLSHETGLAKSTISEVLAGKKTFSRQMIRKLADYFHVDVGVLAANI
;
A
#
# COMPACT_ATOMS: atom_id res chain seq x y z
N MET A 1 48.89 -56.16 -17.74
CA MET A 1 48.79 -55.63 -16.36
C MET A 1 47.86 -54.42 -16.37
N GLU A 2 46.67 -54.56 -16.94
CA GLU A 2 45.67 -53.49 -17.07
C GLU A 2 44.24 -53.97 -16.72
N ASP A 3 44.07 -55.24 -16.34
CA ASP A 3 42.77 -55.87 -16.09
C ASP A 3 42.36 -56.02 -14.61
N ARG A 4 43.07 -55.38 -13.67
CA ARG A 4 42.64 -55.31 -12.26
C ARG A 4 42.09 -53.96 -11.81
N LEU A 5 42.07 -52.95 -12.69
CA LEU A 5 41.51 -51.62 -12.37
C LEU A 5 40.16 -51.32 -13.05
N ARG A 6 39.64 -52.21 -13.91
CA ARG A 6 38.27 -52.08 -14.47
C ARG A 6 37.17 -52.73 -13.62
N LEU A 7 37.51 -53.69 -12.76
CA LEU A 7 36.51 -54.43 -11.95
C LEU A 7 36.13 -53.73 -10.62
N LEU A 8 36.76 -52.62 -10.25
CA LEU A 8 36.39 -51.83 -9.06
C LEU A 8 35.52 -50.61 -9.36
N ARG A 9 35.15 -50.36 -10.63
CA ARG A 9 34.30 -49.21 -11.02
C ARG A 9 32.90 -49.60 -11.48
N ILE A 10 32.60 -50.89 -11.67
CA ILE A 10 31.27 -51.36 -12.10
C ILE A 10 30.46 -51.94 -10.93
N SER A 11 31.09 -52.63 -9.97
CA SER A 11 30.36 -53.23 -8.84
C SER A 11 29.79 -52.24 -7.82
N ALA A 12 30.19 -50.96 -7.83
CA ALA A 12 29.64 -49.95 -6.93
C ALA A 12 28.58 -49.05 -7.60
N CYS A 13 28.28 -49.23 -8.89
CA CYS A 13 27.26 -48.44 -9.59
C CYS A 13 25.93 -49.20 -9.71
N GLU A 14 25.95 -50.54 -9.80
CA GLU A 14 24.73 -51.35 -9.99
C GLU A 14 23.92 -51.56 -8.70
N ASP A 15 24.49 -51.30 -7.51
CA ASP A 15 23.75 -51.34 -6.23
C ASP A 15 23.09 -50.00 -5.87
N TRP A 16 23.48 -48.88 -6.49
CA TRP A 16 22.83 -47.57 -6.24
C TRP A 16 21.59 -47.33 -7.12
N GLN A 17 21.39 -48.12 -8.17
CA GLN A 17 20.26 -47.95 -9.10
C GLN A 17 18.99 -48.72 -8.69
N GLN A 18 19.07 -49.66 -7.76
CA GLN A 18 17.89 -50.39 -7.24
C GLN A 18 17.33 -49.79 -5.93
N ALA A 19 18.07 -48.91 -5.25
CA ALA A 19 17.65 -48.30 -3.97
C ALA A 19 17.14 -46.84 -4.09
N GLN A 20 17.24 -46.20 -5.26
CA GLN A 20 16.76 -44.82 -5.50
C GLN A 20 15.70 -44.70 -6.60
N GLY A 21 15.12 -45.81 -7.06
CA GLY A 21 14.11 -45.82 -8.14
C GLY A 21 12.66 -45.58 -7.69
N ASP A 22 12.26 -46.00 -6.48
CA ASP A 22 10.85 -45.95 -6.05
C ASP A 22 10.49 -44.74 -5.16
N SER A 23 11.47 -43.94 -4.73
CA SER A 23 11.23 -42.84 -3.78
C SER A 23 11.22 -41.44 -4.41
N CYS A 24 11.76 -41.26 -5.63
CA CYS A 24 11.77 -39.93 -6.27
C CYS A 24 10.53 -39.67 -7.13
N GLU A 25 10.07 -40.62 -7.96
CA GLU A 25 8.85 -40.42 -8.76
C GLU A 25 7.59 -40.34 -7.88
N ALA A 26 7.54 -41.10 -6.78
CA ALA A 26 6.43 -40.99 -5.83
C ALA A 26 6.45 -39.70 -5.00
N ASN A 27 7.58 -38.99 -4.88
CA ASN A 27 7.67 -37.76 -4.07
C ASN A 27 7.55 -36.48 -4.90
N GLU A 28 7.79 -36.54 -6.21
CA GLU A 28 7.52 -35.45 -7.15
C GLU A 28 6.00 -35.28 -7.36
N GLU A 29 5.25 -36.39 -7.50
CA GLU A 29 3.78 -36.34 -7.63
C GLU A 29 3.05 -36.00 -6.31
N ARG A 30 3.64 -36.36 -5.15
CA ARG A 30 3.04 -36.10 -3.83
C ARG A 30 3.21 -34.66 -3.35
N ASN A 31 4.18 -33.89 -3.87
CA ASN A 31 4.37 -32.49 -3.50
C ASN A 31 3.65 -31.48 -4.42
N LEU A 32 3.08 -31.92 -5.55
CA LEU A 32 2.25 -31.09 -6.42
C LEU A 32 0.78 -30.98 -5.98
N THR A 33 0.34 -31.73 -4.95
CA THR A 33 -1.07 -31.79 -4.51
C THR A 33 -1.39 -31.03 -3.24
N MET A 34 -0.42 -30.39 -2.58
CA MET A 34 -0.73 -29.40 -1.54
C MET A 34 -1.02 -28.04 -2.19
N ALA A 35 -2.03 -28.00 -3.05
CA ALA A 35 -2.70 -26.76 -3.36
C ALA A 35 -3.23 -26.22 -2.03
N THR A 36 -2.55 -25.21 -1.47
CA THR A 36 -3.06 -24.43 -0.35
C THR A 36 -4.40 -23.89 -0.79
N LYS A 37 -5.48 -24.60 -0.43
CA LYS A 37 -6.83 -24.26 -0.82
C LYS A 37 -7.11 -22.94 -0.12
N THR A 38 -7.07 -21.84 -0.87
CA THR A 38 -7.38 -20.52 -0.36
C THR A 38 -8.75 -20.61 0.32
N GLN A 39 -8.78 -20.25 1.61
CA GLN A 39 -10.01 -20.33 2.41
C GLN A 39 -11.04 -19.29 1.96
N PHE A 40 -10.57 -18.22 1.29
CA PHE A 40 -11.41 -17.15 0.76
C PHE A 40 -12.20 -17.62 -0.47
N ARG A 41 -13.54 -17.62 -0.35
CA ARG A 41 -14.48 -17.85 -1.45
C ARG A 41 -15.82 -17.20 -1.14
N LEU A 42 -16.33 -16.39 -2.06
CA LEU A 42 -17.71 -15.91 -2.03
C LEU A 42 -18.70 -17.05 -2.31
N LYS A 43 -19.88 -17.00 -1.69
CA LYS A 43 -20.92 -18.04 -1.80
C LYS A 43 -22.26 -17.44 -2.21
N GLY A 44 -23.05 -18.23 -2.94
CA GLY A 44 -24.44 -17.89 -3.28
C GLY A 44 -24.56 -16.52 -3.91
N LYS A 45 -25.47 -15.69 -3.37
CA LYS A 45 -25.79 -14.37 -3.89
C LYS A 45 -24.58 -13.43 -3.95
N SER A 46 -23.72 -13.43 -2.92
CA SER A 46 -22.51 -12.60 -2.88
C SER A 46 -21.52 -12.94 -4.00
N ARG A 47 -21.45 -14.21 -4.42
CA ARG A 47 -20.61 -14.58 -5.57
C ARG A 47 -21.22 -13.99 -6.85
N ASP A 48 -22.53 -14.08 -6.99
CA ASP A 48 -23.22 -13.68 -8.21
C ASP A 48 -23.20 -12.15 -8.37
N SER A 49 -23.39 -11.38 -7.29
CA SER A 49 -23.27 -9.91 -7.28
C SER A 49 -21.85 -9.44 -7.62
N TYR A 50 -20.82 -10.05 -7.01
CA TYR A 50 -19.42 -9.79 -7.34
C TYR A 50 -19.15 -10.02 -8.84
N MET A 51 -19.60 -11.16 -9.37
CA MET A 51 -19.37 -11.50 -10.78
C MET A 51 -20.13 -10.56 -11.72
N GLU A 52 -21.33 -10.12 -11.37
CA GLU A 52 -22.08 -9.13 -12.15
C GLU A 52 -21.30 -7.82 -12.27
N LEU A 53 -20.71 -7.33 -11.17
CA LEU A 53 -19.87 -6.14 -11.18
C LEU A 53 -18.61 -6.33 -12.03
N VAL A 54 -17.93 -7.47 -11.91
CA VAL A 54 -16.74 -7.80 -12.73
C VAL A 54 -17.08 -7.86 -14.22
N LEU A 55 -18.27 -8.34 -14.58
CA LEU A 55 -18.70 -8.37 -15.98
C LEU A 55 -19.03 -6.99 -16.53
N ASN A 56 -19.59 -6.10 -15.69
CA ASN A 56 -19.92 -4.73 -16.08
C ASN A 56 -18.69 -3.82 -16.17
N PHE A 57 -17.77 -3.95 -15.20
CA PHE A 57 -16.51 -3.23 -15.17
C PHE A 57 -15.40 -4.18 -14.66
N PRO A 58 -14.55 -4.72 -15.55
CA PRO A 58 -13.52 -5.68 -15.19
C PRO A 58 -12.46 -5.07 -14.25
N LEU A 59 -12.09 -5.82 -13.21
CA LEU A 59 -10.97 -5.47 -12.35
C LEU A 59 -9.65 -5.66 -13.11
N ALA A 60 -9.17 -4.58 -13.70
CA ALA A 60 -7.91 -4.49 -14.41
C ALA A 60 -7.09 -3.32 -13.88
N SER A 61 -5.76 -3.41 -14.00
CA SER A 61 -4.89 -2.31 -13.61
C SER A 61 -5.27 -1.03 -14.37
N ILE A 62 -5.43 0.06 -13.63
CA ILE A 62 -5.77 1.38 -14.19
C ILE A 62 -4.53 1.97 -14.87
N LYS A 63 -4.74 2.57 -16.06
CA LYS A 63 -3.64 3.00 -16.97
C LYS A 63 -3.79 4.42 -17.49
N SER A 64 -4.88 5.11 -17.16
CA SER A 64 -5.16 6.47 -17.61
C SER A 64 -6.16 7.16 -16.69
N ASP A 65 -6.17 8.48 -16.71
CA ASP A 65 -7.15 9.29 -15.99
C ASP A 65 -8.59 9.02 -16.44
N GLU A 66 -8.81 8.71 -17.73
CA GLU A 66 -10.13 8.31 -18.25
C GLU A 66 -10.61 7.00 -17.59
N HIS A 67 -9.72 6.02 -17.44
CA HIS A 67 -10.03 4.73 -16.81
C HIS A 67 -10.21 4.90 -15.28
N LEU A 68 -9.41 5.76 -14.64
CA LEU A 68 -9.59 6.14 -13.25
C LEU A 68 -10.96 6.79 -13.02
N ALA A 69 -11.36 7.74 -13.87
CA ALA A 69 -12.64 8.41 -13.78
C ALA A 69 -13.83 7.45 -13.96
N GLU A 70 -13.68 6.42 -14.81
CA GLU A 70 -14.69 5.36 -14.94
C GLU A 70 -14.77 4.48 -13.69
N ALA A 71 -13.63 4.07 -13.14
CA ALA A 71 -13.55 3.34 -11.88
C ALA A 71 -14.22 4.13 -10.74
N GLN A 72 -13.91 5.42 -10.61
CA GLN A 72 -14.51 6.32 -9.61
C GLN A 72 -16.03 6.40 -9.75
N ARG A 73 -16.57 6.49 -10.97
CA ARG A 73 -18.03 6.46 -11.20
C ARG A 73 -18.68 5.15 -10.72
N VAL A 74 -18.00 4.02 -10.91
CA VAL A 74 -18.49 2.72 -10.42
C VAL A 74 -18.47 2.69 -8.88
N MET A 75 -17.38 3.15 -8.26
CA MET A 75 -17.25 3.23 -6.80
C MET A 75 -18.32 4.16 -6.18
N ASP A 76 -18.50 5.36 -6.72
CA ASP A 76 -19.51 6.32 -6.28
C ASP A 76 -20.92 5.72 -6.35
N GLY A 77 -21.21 5.00 -7.44
CA GLY A 77 -22.49 4.31 -7.63
C GLY A 77 -22.73 3.22 -6.57
N LEU A 78 -21.70 2.47 -6.19
CA LEU A 78 -21.79 1.45 -5.13
C LEU A 78 -21.98 2.11 -3.76
N LEU A 79 -21.16 3.10 -3.42
CA LEU A 79 -21.22 3.82 -2.15
C LEU A 79 -22.57 4.52 -1.93
N ALA A 80 -23.19 5.05 -3.01
CA ALA A 80 -24.50 5.69 -2.94
C ALA A 80 -25.64 4.73 -2.56
N ARG A 81 -25.47 3.40 -2.68
CA ARG A 81 -26.50 2.41 -2.34
C ARG A 81 -26.63 2.19 -0.83
N GLY A 82 -25.64 2.59 -0.05
CA GLY A 82 -25.65 2.56 1.43
C GLY A 82 -25.42 1.18 2.04
N THR A 83 -26.14 0.14 1.61
CA THR A 83 -25.91 -1.25 2.06
C THR A 83 -25.47 -2.12 0.91
N LEU A 84 -24.29 -2.72 1.05
CA LEU A 84 -23.69 -3.65 0.09
C LEU A 84 -23.71 -5.07 0.67
N ASP A 85 -23.78 -6.07 -0.20
CA ASP A 85 -23.49 -7.44 0.21
C ASP A 85 -21.97 -7.74 0.19
N GLU A 86 -21.56 -8.87 0.78
CA GLU A 86 -20.14 -9.26 0.88
C GLU A 86 -19.42 -9.28 -0.49
N GLY A 87 -20.14 -9.60 -1.56
CA GLY A 87 -19.59 -9.62 -2.92
C GLY A 87 -19.35 -8.23 -3.46
N GLU A 88 -20.32 -7.34 -3.27
CA GLU A 88 -20.22 -5.94 -3.67
C GLU A 88 -19.15 -5.21 -2.86
N GLU A 89 -19.04 -5.47 -1.55
CA GLU A 89 -17.97 -4.98 -0.68
C GLU A 89 -16.60 -5.48 -1.17
N THR A 90 -16.45 -6.79 -1.40
CA THR A 90 -15.20 -7.37 -1.90
C THR A 90 -14.77 -6.75 -3.23
N TYR A 91 -15.74 -6.49 -4.13
CA TYR A 91 -15.46 -5.84 -5.40
C TYR A 91 -15.02 -4.39 -5.21
N LEU A 92 -15.74 -3.63 -4.38
CA LEU A 92 -15.43 -2.24 -4.07
C LEU A 92 -14.04 -2.11 -3.46
N ASP A 93 -13.67 -2.99 -2.52
CA ASP A 93 -12.35 -3.01 -1.90
C ASP A 93 -11.26 -3.21 -2.97
N ALA A 94 -11.41 -4.23 -3.82
CA ALA A 94 -10.43 -4.52 -4.87
C ALA A 94 -10.31 -3.39 -5.91
N LEU A 95 -11.44 -2.78 -6.29
CA LEU A 95 -11.44 -1.63 -7.21
C LEU A 95 -10.78 -0.40 -6.57
N SER A 96 -11.02 -0.18 -5.27
CA SER A 96 -10.41 0.90 -4.49
C SER A 96 -8.89 0.74 -4.43
N ASP A 97 -8.39 -0.48 -4.20
CA ASP A 97 -6.95 -0.77 -4.20
C ASP A 97 -6.30 -0.47 -5.56
N LEU A 98 -6.98 -0.82 -6.67
CA LEU A 98 -6.52 -0.55 -8.02
C LEU A 98 -6.48 0.94 -8.35
N ALA A 99 -7.52 1.69 -7.92
CA ALA A 99 -7.58 3.14 -8.08
C ALA A 99 -6.49 3.84 -7.27
N GLY A 100 -6.37 3.49 -5.98
CA GLY A 100 -5.33 4.02 -5.10
C GLY A 100 -3.92 3.78 -5.63
N SER A 101 -3.64 2.56 -6.14
CA SER A 101 -2.34 2.26 -6.75
C SER A 101 -2.00 3.18 -7.93
N TYR A 102 -2.99 3.55 -8.76
CA TYR A 102 -2.77 4.47 -9.87
C TYR A 102 -2.62 5.92 -9.40
N GLU A 103 -3.47 6.35 -8.46
CA GLU A 103 -3.43 7.69 -7.87
C GLU A 103 -2.11 7.96 -7.13
N ASP A 104 -1.58 6.98 -6.38
CA ASP A 104 -0.28 7.10 -5.72
C ASP A 104 0.87 7.37 -6.71
N GLU A 105 0.82 6.77 -7.91
CA GLU A 105 1.82 6.94 -8.96
C GLU A 105 1.65 8.24 -9.77
N HIS A 106 0.41 8.66 -10.03
CA HIS A 106 0.10 9.71 -11.02
C HIS A 106 -0.41 11.01 -10.39
N HIS A 107 -1.03 10.93 -9.21
CA HIS A 107 -1.64 12.02 -8.46
C HIS A 107 -1.10 12.06 -7.03
N ALA A 108 0.22 11.90 -6.89
CA ALA A 108 0.89 12.01 -5.59
C ALA A 108 0.50 13.33 -4.93
N ILE A 109 -0.11 13.25 -3.74
CA ILE A 109 -0.43 14.44 -2.95
C ILE A 109 0.89 15.09 -2.56
N GLU A 110 1.21 16.23 -3.19
CA GLU A 110 2.40 16.97 -2.83
C GLU A 110 2.34 17.37 -1.35
N LEU A 111 3.46 17.14 -0.66
CA LEU A 111 3.60 17.58 0.73
C LEU A 111 3.39 19.09 0.79
N ALA A 112 2.47 19.52 1.66
CA ALA A 112 2.25 20.94 1.91
C ALA A 112 3.56 21.56 2.40
N SER A 113 3.95 22.70 1.83
CA SER A 113 5.13 23.42 2.30
C SER A 113 4.98 23.80 3.78
N ASP A 114 6.09 23.99 4.49
CA ASP A 114 6.06 24.46 5.90
C ASP A 114 5.26 25.77 6.04
N ALA A 115 5.28 26.61 5.00
CA ALA A 115 4.51 27.85 4.96
C ALA A 115 3.01 27.58 4.90
N ASP A 116 2.58 26.66 4.03
CA ASP A 116 1.16 26.32 3.86
C ASP A 116 0.62 25.58 5.09
N MET A 117 1.42 24.66 5.63
CA MET A 117 1.10 23.95 6.86
C MET A 117 0.95 24.92 8.04
N LEU A 118 1.90 25.84 8.22
CA LEU A 118 1.82 26.84 9.28
C LEU A 118 0.59 27.75 9.11
N ARG A 119 0.32 28.19 7.88
CA ARG A 119 -0.84 29.03 7.58
C ARG A 119 -2.14 28.30 7.91
N HIS A 120 -2.26 27.04 7.51
CA HIS A 120 -3.42 26.22 7.79
C HIS A 120 -3.65 26.02 9.30
N LEU A 121 -2.60 25.71 10.07
CA LEU A 121 -2.70 25.57 11.52
C LEU A 121 -3.12 26.88 12.21
N MET A 122 -2.59 28.01 11.74
CA MET A 122 -2.97 29.32 12.24
C MET A 122 -4.43 29.67 11.92
N GLU A 123 -4.89 29.37 10.71
CA GLU A 123 -6.27 29.58 10.28
C GLU A 123 -7.24 28.68 11.06
N ALA A 124 -6.95 27.38 11.17
CA ALA A 124 -7.77 26.41 11.89
C ALA A 124 -7.94 26.76 13.37
N LYS A 125 -6.89 27.30 14.00
CA LYS A 125 -6.93 27.76 15.41
C LYS A 125 -7.40 29.22 15.56
N GLY A 126 -7.47 29.99 14.48
CA GLY A 126 -7.85 31.40 14.48
C GLY A 126 -6.82 32.34 15.14
N VAL A 127 -5.53 32.06 14.99
CA VAL A 127 -4.45 32.80 15.69
C VAL A 127 -3.61 33.65 14.75
N SER A 128 -3.21 34.83 15.23
CA SER A 128 -2.32 35.73 14.47
C SER A 128 -0.84 35.35 14.67
N GLN A 129 0.05 35.81 13.78
CA GLN A 129 1.50 35.62 13.94
C GLN A 129 2.02 36.21 15.25
N MET A 130 1.40 37.30 15.72
CA MET A 130 1.77 37.95 16.99
C MET A 130 1.38 37.06 18.17
N GLN A 131 0.17 36.52 18.17
CA GLN A 131 -0.30 35.62 19.23
C GLN A 131 0.55 34.35 19.25
N LEU A 132 0.78 33.74 18.09
CA LEU A 132 1.62 32.57 17.95
C LEU A 132 3.03 32.82 18.48
N SER A 133 3.63 33.97 18.14
CA SER A 133 4.95 34.37 18.64
C SER A 133 4.98 34.46 20.16
N HIS A 134 3.96 35.09 20.76
CA HIS A 134 3.86 35.26 22.21
C HIS A 134 3.69 33.92 22.94
N GLU A 135 2.82 33.04 22.45
CA GLU A 135 2.48 31.79 23.13
C GLU A 135 3.53 30.68 22.94
N THR A 136 4.19 30.64 21.79
CA THR A 136 5.26 29.65 21.52
C THR A 136 6.66 30.14 21.92
N GLY A 137 6.80 31.44 22.20
CA GLY A 137 8.08 32.10 22.39
C GLY A 137 9.00 32.02 21.16
N LEU A 138 8.43 31.82 19.96
CA LEU A 138 9.15 31.94 18.70
C LEU A 138 9.21 33.41 18.29
N ALA A 139 10.33 33.85 17.72
CA ALA A 139 10.44 35.21 17.22
C ALA A 139 9.45 35.44 16.07
N LYS A 140 8.70 36.55 16.10
CA LYS A 140 7.77 36.92 15.02
C LYS A 140 8.45 36.99 13.65
N SER A 141 9.71 37.44 13.59
CA SER A 141 10.51 37.42 12.36
C SER A 141 10.69 36.02 11.81
N THR A 142 10.96 35.03 12.67
CA THR A 142 11.10 33.63 12.27
C THR A 142 9.79 33.05 11.76
N ILE A 143 8.66 33.33 12.41
CA ILE A 143 7.33 32.91 11.92
C ILE A 143 7.05 33.52 10.53
N SER A 144 7.36 34.81 10.36
CA SER A 144 7.19 35.48 9.07
C SER A 144 8.10 34.94 7.98
N GLU A 145 9.34 34.55 8.29
CA GLU A 145 10.27 33.93 7.34
C GLU A 145 9.76 32.57 6.85
N VAL A 146 9.18 31.78 7.76
CA VAL A 146 8.56 30.49 7.41
C VAL A 146 7.33 30.71 6.53
N LEU A 147 6.43 31.63 6.90
CA LEU A 147 5.25 31.94 6.10
C LEU A 147 5.59 32.53 4.72
N ALA A 148 6.77 33.13 4.58
CA ALA A 148 7.29 33.63 3.31
C ALA A 148 8.09 32.56 2.52
N GLY A 149 8.18 31.32 3.03
CA GLY A 149 8.92 30.22 2.39
C GLY A 149 10.44 30.37 2.42
N LYS A 150 10.97 31.34 3.18
CA LYS A 150 12.42 31.61 3.26
C LYS A 150 13.15 30.71 4.25
N LYS A 151 12.39 30.06 5.13
CA LYS A 151 12.91 29.25 6.22
C LYS A 151 12.03 28.04 6.44
N THR A 152 12.66 26.88 6.61
CA THR A 152 11.98 25.63 6.95
C THR A 152 11.89 25.45 8.47
N PHE A 153 11.03 24.53 8.89
CA PHE A 153 10.88 24.16 10.28
C PHE A 153 12.15 23.53 10.85
N SER A 154 12.62 24.08 11.98
CA SER A 154 13.67 23.43 12.77
C SER A 154 13.05 22.42 13.74
N ARG A 155 13.79 21.38 14.15
CA ARG A 155 13.33 20.41 15.16
C ARG A 155 12.83 21.04 16.46
N GLN A 156 13.39 22.20 16.83
CA GLN A 156 12.93 22.94 18.01
C GLN A 156 11.62 23.68 17.75
N MET A 157 11.46 24.25 16.56
CA MET A 157 10.23 24.92 16.16
C MET A 157 9.08 23.92 16.09
N ILE A 158 9.32 22.75 15.49
CA ILE A 158 8.34 21.67 15.37
C ILE A 158 7.81 21.26 16.72
N ARG A 159 8.68 21.01 17.71
CA ARG A 159 8.22 20.66 19.08
C ARG A 159 7.30 21.73 19.65
N LYS A 160 7.70 23.00 19.57
CA LYS A 160 6.89 24.12 20.07
C LYS A 160 5.55 24.25 19.35
N LEU A 161 5.54 24.08 18.03
CA LEU A 161 4.32 24.18 17.22
C LEU A 161 3.41 22.96 17.43
N ALA A 162 3.97 21.75 17.52
CA ALA A 162 3.26 20.52 17.84
C ALA A 162 2.56 20.61 19.20
N ASP A 163 3.29 21.02 20.24
CA ASP A 163 2.75 21.22 21.59
C ASP A 163 1.64 22.29 21.57
N TYR A 164 1.84 23.37 20.83
CA TYR A 164 0.88 24.47 20.77
C TYR A 164 -0.39 24.13 20.00
N PHE A 165 -0.27 23.52 18.82
CA PHE A 165 -1.40 23.16 17.96
C PHE A 165 -2.01 21.80 18.30
N HIS A 166 -1.38 21.03 19.19
CA HIS A 166 -1.81 19.69 19.61
C HIS A 166 -1.84 18.72 18.42
N VAL A 167 -0.81 18.80 17.57
CA VAL A 167 -0.62 17.93 16.39
C VAL A 167 0.59 17.03 16.58
N ASP A 168 0.58 15.85 15.96
CA ASP A 168 1.72 14.95 16.01
C ASP A 168 2.94 15.56 15.31
N VAL A 169 4.13 15.32 15.87
CA VAL A 169 5.40 15.84 15.35
C VAL A 169 5.67 15.35 13.92
N GLY A 170 5.23 14.15 13.57
CA GLY A 170 5.36 13.58 12.23
C GLY A 170 4.64 14.39 11.16
N VAL A 171 3.52 15.04 11.50
CA VAL A 171 2.78 15.92 10.57
C VAL A 171 3.64 17.12 10.18
N LEU A 172 4.37 17.70 11.13
CA LEU A 172 5.23 18.88 10.91
C LEU A 172 6.64 18.54 10.40
N ALA A 173 7.06 17.28 10.56
CA ALA A 173 8.42 16.84 10.21
C ALA A 173 8.54 16.34 8.76
N ALA A 174 7.43 16.31 8.02
CA ALA A 174 7.38 15.72 6.69
C ALA A 174 8.28 16.43 5.65
N ASN A 175 8.71 17.67 5.91
CA ASN A 175 9.53 18.48 5.01
C ASN A 175 10.99 18.69 5.47
N ILE A 176 11.47 17.98 6.50
CA ILE A 176 12.86 18.13 7.02
C ILE A 176 13.84 17.26 6.24
#